data_AF-A0A511B1T3-F1
#
_entry.id   AF-A0A511B1T3-F1
#
_cell.length_a   1.000
_cell.length_b   1.000
_cell.length_c   1.000
_cell.angle_alpha   90.00
_cell.angle_beta   90.00
_cell.angle_gamma   90.00
#
_symmetry.space_group_name_H-M   'P 1'
#
loop_
_entity.id
_entity.type
_entity.pdbx_description
1 polymer ?
#
loop_
_entity_poly.entity_id
_entity_poly.type
_entity_poly.pdbx_seq_one_letter_code
_entity_poly.pdbx_strand_id
1 'polypeptide(L)'
;MHRMPRLFLFAAPLAAVPGRAVAAGMPQLNVHDPLLLGQVAWGAVIFAGFYMVLSRSALPRIERVLENRRTRIQNDLDIARRAKADADRASAELLSTRHEAAMHARANVQRIQDEARNAAEAYAAATNARLETEIANAENSIAASRERALSGLPEIATGTAQSLVERLIGTHDTQAVASAVERASA
;
A
#
# COMPACT_ATOMS: atom_id res chain seq x y z
N MET A 1 83.61 50.80 1.98
CA MET A 1 83.73 51.74 3.11
C MET A 1 82.90 51.20 4.26
N HIS A 2 83.54 50.56 5.27
CA HIS A 2 84.02 51.19 6.52
C HIS A 2 82.82 51.55 7.45
N ARG A 3 82.65 51.06 8.69
CA ARG A 3 83.55 50.44 9.70
C ARG A 3 82.70 49.71 10.78
N MET A 4 83.13 48.53 11.21
CA MET A 4 83.06 48.07 12.62
C MET A 4 84.34 48.59 13.35
N PRO A 5 84.61 48.35 14.66
CA PRO A 5 83.82 47.96 15.84
C PRO A 5 84.15 48.88 17.05
N ARG A 6 83.70 48.56 18.28
CA ARG A 6 84.56 48.69 19.49
C ARG A 6 84.06 47.92 20.70
N LEU A 7 84.92 47.02 21.14
CA LEU A 7 84.90 46.19 22.34
C LEU A 7 85.68 46.93 23.45
N PHE A 8 85.15 46.98 24.68
CA PHE A 8 85.86 47.23 25.95
C PHE A 8 85.04 46.49 27.02
N LEU A 9 85.41 45.28 27.44
CA LEU A 9 86.43 44.87 28.41
C LEU A 9 86.14 45.31 29.87
N PHE A 10 85.73 44.30 30.66
CA PHE A 10 86.01 44.03 32.08
C PHE A 10 85.61 45.01 33.18
N ALA A 11 84.80 44.52 34.13
CA ALA A 11 85.17 44.43 35.55
C ALA A 11 84.08 43.66 36.33
N ALA A 12 84.44 42.49 36.87
CA ALA A 12 83.69 41.89 37.97
C ALA A 12 84.04 42.64 39.26
N PRO A 13 83.08 42.79 40.18
CA PRO A 13 83.44 42.68 41.58
C PRO A 13 82.50 41.72 42.33
N LEU A 14 83.17 40.83 43.05
CA LEU A 14 82.95 40.59 44.47
C LEU A 14 81.64 39.89 44.85
N ALA A 15 81.80 38.59 45.12
CA ALA A 15 80.93 37.84 46.01
C ALA A 15 80.83 38.58 47.37
N ALA A 16 79.73 39.29 47.57
CA ALA A 16 79.27 39.67 48.89
C ALA A 16 78.58 38.44 49.49
N VAL A 17 79.22 37.85 50.50
CA VAL A 17 78.59 36.87 51.40
C VAL A 17 77.32 37.53 51.96
N PRO A 18 76.11 36.98 51.73
CA PRO A 18 74.93 37.52 52.37
C PRO A 18 75.09 37.32 53.87
N GLY A 19 75.18 38.44 54.60
CA GLY A 19 75.11 38.44 56.05
C GLY A 19 73.86 37.70 56.51
N ARG A 20 74.06 36.81 57.49
CA ARG A 20 73.05 36.10 58.31
C ARG A 20 71.60 36.31 57.86
N ALA A 21 71.06 35.30 57.20
CA ALA A 21 69.63 35.05 57.15
C ALA A 21 69.11 34.88 58.60
N VAL A 22 68.76 35.99 59.23
CA VAL A 22 67.77 35.97 60.31
C VAL A 22 66.46 35.61 59.63
N ALA A 23 65.83 34.55 60.11
CA ALA A 23 64.52 34.09 59.67
C ALA A 23 63.44 35.13 60.01
N ALA A 24 63.42 36.25 59.28
CA ALA A 24 62.21 37.01 59.04
C ALA A 24 61.62 36.39 57.76
N GLY A 25 60.43 35.80 57.87
CA GLY A 25 59.73 35.17 56.74
C GLY A 25 59.76 36.08 55.51
N MET A 26 59.85 35.47 54.33
CA MET A 26 60.03 36.17 53.06
C MET A 26 59.15 37.45 53.02
N PRO A 27 59.72 38.67 52.93
CA PRO A 27 58.96 39.92 53.07
C PRO A 27 57.86 40.08 52.01
N GLN A 28 57.98 39.36 50.90
CA GLN A 28 56.97 39.20 49.84
C GLN A 28 55.70 38.41 50.26
N LEU A 29 55.71 37.69 51.38
CA LEU A 29 54.59 36.92 51.93
C LEU A 29 54.09 37.45 53.28
N ASN A 30 54.57 38.61 53.74
CA ASN A 30 54.06 39.24 54.95
C ASN A 30 52.66 39.81 54.69
N VAL A 31 51.62 39.00 54.94
CA VAL A 31 50.20 39.38 54.80
C VAL A 31 49.75 40.55 55.70
N HIS A 32 50.63 40.98 56.61
CA HIS A 32 50.43 42.13 57.49
C HIS A 32 50.93 43.46 56.90
N ASP A 33 51.44 43.46 55.65
CA ASP A 33 51.85 44.67 54.95
C ASP A 33 50.62 45.49 54.50
N PRO A 34 50.44 46.76 54.92
CA PRO A 34 49.25 47.56 54.62
C PRO A 34 48.94 47.69 53.11
N LEU A 35 49.96 47.59 52.26
CA LEU A 35 49.83 47.68 50.80
C LEU A 35 49.15 46.44 50.20
N LEU A 36 49.42 45.24 50.73
CA LEU A 36 48.79 43.99 50.27
C LEU A 36 47.30 43.94 50.64
N LEU A 37 46.97 44.40 51.85
CA LEU A 37 45.57 44.55 52.29
C LEU A 37 44.79 45.51 51.40
N GLY A 38 45.39 46.64 51.01
CA GLY A 38 44.79 47.60 50.08
C GLY A 38 44.55 47.01 48.68
N GLN A 39 45.52 46.26 48.14
CA GLN A 39 45.40 45.59 46.83
C GLN A 39 44.29 44.53 46.83
N VAL A 40 44.21 43.72 47.88
CA VAL A 40 43.15 42.70 48.02
C VAL A 40 41.79 43.37 48.21
N ALA A 41 41.69 44.41 49.04
CA ALA A 41 40.43 45.14 49.24
C ALA A 41 39.94 45.77 47.93
N TRP A 42 40.82 46.43 47.17
CA TRP A 42 40.45 47.02 45.88
C TRP A 42 40.15 45.96 44.80
N GLY A 43 40.92 44.86 44.79
CA GLY A 43 40.65 43.70 43.95
C GLY A 43 39.27 43.09 44.23
N ALA A 44 38.88 42.99 45.50
CA ALA A 44 37.56 42.54 45.91
C ALA A 44 36.44 43.50 45.46
N VAL A 45 36.67 44.82 45.50
CA VAL A 45 35.71 45.82 44.98
C VAL A 45 35.50 45.67 43.48
N ILE A 46 36.59 45.57 42.70
CA ILE A 46 36.50 45.37 41.24
C ILE A 46 35.84 44.03 40.92
N PHE A 47 36.23 42.96 41.63
CA PHE A 47 35.64 41.63 41.47
C PHE A 47 34.14 41.64 41.78
N ALA A 48 33.72 42.27 42.86
CA ALA A 48 32.31 42.41 43.22
C ALA A 48 31.52 43.19 42.15
N GLY A 49 32.10 44.28 41.61
CA GLY A 49 31.52 45.02 40.49
C GLY A 49 31.35 44.15 39.25
N PHE A 50 32.39 43.40 38.86
CA PHE A 50 32.35 42.51 37.70
C PHE A 50 31.37 41.35 37.91
N TYR A 51 31.35 40.76 39.11
CA TYR A 51 30.40 39.72 39.51
C TYR A 51 28.96 40.20 39.38
N MET A 52 28.67 41.42 39.83
CA MET A 52 27.33 42.00 39.75
C MET A 52 26.90 42.26 38.30
N VAL A 53 27.82 42.65 37.42
CA VAL A 53 27.55 42.79 35.97
C VAL A 53 27.30 41.43 35.32
N LEU A 54 28.11 40.42 35.63
CA LEU A 54 27.95 39.07 35.06
C LEU A 54 26.66 38.41 35.55
N SER A 55 26.37 38.50 36.85
CA SER A 55 25.18 37.89 37.45
C SER A 55 23.89 38.52 36.93
N ARG A 56 23.90 39.84 36.69
CA ARG A 56 22.71 40.57 36.30
C ARG A 56 22.52 40.75 34.79
N SER A 57 23.57 40.58 33.98
CA SER A 57 23.51 40.81 32.53
C SER A 57 23.95 39.61 31.69
N ALA A 58 25.14 39.06 31.95
CA ALA A 58 25.72 38.00 31.11
C ALA A 58 25.00 36.66 31.28
N LEU A 59 24.85 36.18 32.52
CA LEU A 59 24.17 34.92 32.83
C LEU A 59 22.70 34.88 32.37
N PRO A 60 21.85 35.89 32.67
CA PRO A 60 20.45 35.86 32.23
C PRO A 60 20.30 35.95 30.70
N ARG A 61 21.32 36.42 29.97
CA ARG A 61 21.31 36.38 28.50
C ARG A 61 21.58 34.98 27.97
N ILE A 62 22.51 34.25 28.58
CA ILE A 62 22.82 32.85 28.22
C ILE A 62 21.64 31.94 28.55
N GLU A 63 21.06 32.11 29.74
CA GLU A 63 19.89 31.35 30.19
C GLU A 63 18.72 31.49 29.22
N ARG A 64 18.41 32.72 28.80
CA ARG A 64 17.37 32.97 27.79
C ARG A 64 17.61 32.23 26.48
N VAL A 65 18.86 32.18 26.00
CA VAL A 65 19.18 31.46 24.75
C VAL A 65 19.02 29.95 24.95
N LEU A 66 19.47 29.42 26.08
CA LEU A 66 19.34 28.00 26.39
C LEU A 66 17.87 27.59 26.51
N GLU A 67 17.06 28.38 27.21
CA GLU A 67 15.63 28.11 27.37
C GLU A 67 14.89 28.24 26.03
N ASN A 68 15.21 29.24 25.21
CA ASN A 68 14.64 29.36 23.86
C ASN A 68 14.96 28.13 22.99
N ARG A 69 16.21 27.64 23.04
CA ARG A 69 16.61 26.42 22.31
C ARG A 69 15.88 25.20 22.83
N ARG A 70 15.82 25.04 24.16
CA ARG A 70 15.12 23.94 24.81
C ARG A 70 13.64 23.93 24.43
N THR A 71 12.98 25.08 24.54
CA THR A 71 11.58 25.25 24.15
C THR A 71 11.36 24.92 22.67
N ARG A 72 12.22 25.42 21.77
CA ARG A 72 12.12 25.07 20.34
C ARG A 72 12.26 23.57 20.09
N ILE A 73 13.28 22.94 20.68
CA ILE A 73 13.50 21.49 20.54
C ILE A 73 12.29 20.70 21.06
N GLN A 74 11.74 21.07 22.22
CA GLN A 74 10.56 20.40 22.75
C GLN A 74 9.34 20.58 21.84
N ASN A 75 9.11 21.80 21.35
CA ASN A 75 8.03 22.07 20.41
C ASN A 75 8.18 21.27 19.11
N ASP A 76 9.39 21.22 18.54
CA ASP A 76 9.68 20.48 17.31
C ASP A 76 9.51 18.97 17.52
N LEU A 77 9.95 18.44 18.67
CA LEU A 77 9.73 17.04 19.05
C LEU A 77 8.24 16.73 19.21
N ASP A 78 7.47 17.62 19.82
CA ASP A 78 6.02 17.42 20.01
C ASP A 78 5.25 17.53 18.69
N ILE A 79 5.67 18.41 17.78
CA ILE A 79 5.14 18.46 16.41
C ILE A 79 5.48 17.16 15.68
N ALA A 80 6.73 16.69 15.75
CA ALA A 80 7.16 15.45 15.10
C ALA A 80 6.41 14.22 15.66
N ARG A 81 6.21 14.14 16.98
CA ARG A 81 5.42 13.07 17.61
C ARG A 81 3.97 13.09 17.15
N ARG A 82 3.34 14.27 17.09
CA ARG A 82 1.97 14.42 16.58
C ARG A 82 1.87 14.01 15.11
N ALA A 83 2.77 14.51 14.26
CA ALA A 83 2.82 14.15 12.85
C ALA A 83 3.01 12.63 12.65
N LYS A 84 3.88 11.99 13.46
CA LYS A 84 4.05 10.54 13.44
C LYS A 84 2.77 9.82 13.87
N ALA A 85 2.12 10.24 14.96
CA ALA A 85 0.88 9.64 15.43
C ALA A 85 -0.25 9.78 14.39
N ASP A 86 -0.33 10.92 13.71
CA ASP A 86 -1.30 11.17 12.64
C ASP A 86 -1.02 10.27 11.42
N ALA A 87 0.24 10.13 11.02
CA ALA A 87 0.65 9.22 9.95
C ALA A 87 0.37 7.74 10.28
N ASP A 88 0.66 7.33 11.52
CA ASP A 88 0.39 5.97 12.01
C ASP A 88 -1.13 5.69 12.01
N ARG A 89 -1.96 6.65 12.46
CA ARG A 89 -3.44 6.55 12.40
C ARG A 89 -3.96 6.48 10.96
N ALA A 90 -3.51 7.36 10.08
CA ALA A 90 -3.92 7.37 8.68
C ALA A 90 -3.51 6.07 7.97
N SER A 91 -2.34 5.52 8.30
CA SER A 91 -1.88 4.24 7.76
C SER A 91 -2.75 3.08 8.24
N ALA A 92 -3.12 3.05 9.53
CA ALA A 92 -4.00 2.04 10.09
C ALA A 92 -5.41 2.09 9.47
N GLU A 93 -5.99 3.28 9.31
CA GLU A 93 -7.30 3.49 8.68
C GLU A 93 -7.30 3.10 7.20
N LEU A 94 -6.22 3.41 6.47
CA LEU A 94 -6.07 2.99 5.08
C LEU A 94 -6.02 1.46 4.98
N LEU A 95 -5.29 0.80 5.87
CA LEU A 95 -5.18 -0.66 5.89
C LEU A 95 -6.52 -1.32 6.23
N SER A 96 -7.25 -0.82 7.22
CA SER A 96 -8.58 -1.35 7.57
C SER A 96 -9.57 -1.16 6.43
N THR A 97 -9.65 0.04 5.86
CA THR A 97 -10.55 0.35 4.74
C THR A 97 -10.23 -0.52 3.51
N ARG A 98 -8.95 -0.73 3.19
CA ARG A 98 -8.54 -1.63 2.10
C ARG A 98 -8.94 -3.07 2.37
N HIS A 99 -8.78 -3.53 3.61
CA HIS A 99 -9.17 -4.89 3.98
C HIS A 99 -10.69 -5.08 3.86
N GLU A 100 -11.49 -4.16 4.40
CA GLU A 100 -12.94 -4.16 4.30
C GLU A 100 -13.41 -4.12 2.84
N ALA A 101 -12.86 -3.22 2.02
CA ALA A 101 -13.16 -3.14 0.60
C ALA A 101 -12.84 -4.44 -0.15
N ALA A 102 -11.70 -5.08 0.16
CA ALA A 102 -11.34 -6.37 -0.43
C ALA A 102 -12.29 -7.50 -0.02
N MET A 103 -12.74 -7.51 1.25
CA MET A 103 -13.72 -8.48 1.74
C MET A 103 -15.09 -8.28 1.08
N HIS A 104 -15.56 -7.03 0.98
CA HIS A 104 -16.80 -6.70 0.28
C HIS A 104 -16.74 -7.05 -1.21
N ALA A 105 -15.62 -6.79 -1.88
CA ALA A 105 -15.43 -7.17 -3.27
C ALA A 105 -15.49 -8.70 -3.46
N ARG A 106 -14.81 -9.47 -2.61
CA ARG A 106 -14.85 -10.94 -2.65
C ARG A 106 -16.26 -11.47 -2.40
N ALA A 107 -16.97 -10.95 -1.40
CA ALA A 107 -18.34 -11.34 -1.11
C ALA A 107 -19.28 -11.03 -2.28
N ASN A 108 -19.14 -9.85 -2.90
CA ASN A 108 -19.92 -9.49 -4.09
C ASN A 108 -19.63 -10.40 -5.28
N VAL A 109 -18.35 -10.73 -5.53
CA VAL A 109 -17.99 -11.66 -6.60
C VAL A 109 -18.58 -13.04 -6.37
N GLN A 110 -18.51 -13.57 -5.15
CA GLN A 110 -19.13 -14.85 -4.79
C GLN A 110 -20.64 -14.81 -5.01
N ARG A 111 -21.31 -13.78 -4.48
CA ARG A 111 -22.76 -13.60 -4.67
C ARG A 111 -23.15 -13.57 -6.15
N ILE A 112 -22.43 -12.81 -6.97
CA ILE A 112 -22.69 -12.72 -8.42
C ILE A 112 -22.45 -14.07 -9.11
N GLN A 113 -21.41 -14.81 -8.72
CA GLN A 113 -21.16 -16.16 -9.27
C GLN A 113 -22.28 -17.12 -8.92
N ASP A 114 -22.76 -17.12 -7.67
CA ASP A 114 -23.85 -17.96 -7.22
C ASP A 114 -25.17 -17.59 -7.93
N GLU A 115 -25.48 -16.30 -8.04
CA GLU A 115 -26.64 -15.81 -8.79
C GLU A 115 -26.57 -16.20 -10.27
N ALA A 116 -25.42 -16.02 -10.92
CA ALA A 116 -25.22 -16.38 -12.32
C ALA A 116 -25.33 -17.89 -12.54
N ARG A 117 -24.80 -18.70 -11.63
CA ARG A 117 -24.92 -20.17 -11.67
C ARG A 117 -26.38 -20.60 -11.54
N ASN A 118 -27.10 -20.08 -10.55
CA ASN A 118 -28.51 -20.40 -10.35
C ASN A 118 -29.36 -19.98 -11.56
N ALA A 119 -29.09 -18.80 -12.13
CA ALA A 119 -29.77 -18.33 -13.33
C ALA A 119 -29.48 -19.22 -14.55
N ALA A 120 -28.22 -19.65 -14.72
CA ALA A 120 -27.82 -20.56 -15.79
C ALA A 120 -28.47 -21.94 -15.65
N GLU A 121 -28.51 -22.49 -14.43
CA GLU A 121 -29.18 -23.76 -14.14
C GLU A 121 -30.69 -23.68 -14.43
N ALA A 122 -31.35 -22.59 -14.01
CA ALA A 122 -32.76 -22.36 -14.31
C ALA A 122 -33.04 -22.21 -15.82
N TYR A 123 -32.20 -21.47 -16.53
CA TYR A 123 -32.32 -21.29 -17.98
C TYR A 123 -32.09 -22.61 -18.73
N ALA A 124 -31.10 -23.41 -18.31
CA ALA A 124 -30.83 -24.72 -18.86
C ALA A 124 -32.02 -25.67 -18.65
N ALA A 125 -32.58 -25.70 -17.43
CA ALA A 125 -33.76 -26.53 -17.12
C ALA A 125 -34.99 -26.12 -17.97
N ALA A 126 -35.26 -24.81 -18.08
CA ALA A 126 -36.37 -24.30 -18.90
C ALA A 126 -36.18 -24.63 -20.39
N THR A 127 -34.95 -24.47 -20.89
CA THR A 127 -34.61 -24.81 -22.28
C THR A 127 -34.77 -26.30 -22.53
N ASN A 128 -34.32 -27.16 -21.61
CA ASN A 128 -34.46 -28.60 -21.74
C ASN A 128 -35.92 -29.04 -21.77
N ALA A 129 -36.76 -28.52 -20.86
CA ALA A 129 -38.20 -28.81 -20.86
C ALA A 129 -38.91 -28.38 -22.15
N ARG A 130 -38.52 -27.22 -22.70
CA ARG A 130 -39.02 -26.76 -24.00
C ARG A 130 -38.58 -27.68 -25.13
N LEU A 131 -37.31 -28.08 -25.17
CA LEU A 131 -36.78 -28.98 -26.18
C LEU A 131 -37.46 -30.36 -26.12
N GLU A 132 -37.67 -30.93 -24.94
CA GLU A 132 -38.41 -32.18 -24.76
C GLU A 132 -39.83 -32.09 -25.36
N THR A 133 -40.52 -30.96 -25.15
CA THR A 133 -41.84 -30.72 -25.72
C THR A 133 -41.79 -30.60 -27.25
N GLU A 134 -40.82 -29.86 -27.79
CA GLU A 134 -40.62 -29.71 -29.24
C GLU A 134 -40.29 -31.05 -29.91
N ILE A 135 -39.45 -31.87 -29.28
CA ILE A 135 -39.10 -33.22 -29.74
C ILE A 135 -40.35 -34.10 -29.76
N ALA A 136 -41.12 -34.16 -28.69
CA ALA A 136 -42.35 -34.97 -28.63
C ALA A 136 -43.36 -34.54 -29.71
N ASN A 137 -43.51 -33.23 -29.94
CA ASN A 137 -44.38 -32.71 -31.01
C ASN A 137 -43.86 -33.09 -32.41
N ALA A 138 -42.55 -33.01 -32.63
CA ALA A 138 -41.93 -33.42 -33.88
C ALA A 138 -42.11 -34.92 -34.14
N GLU A 139 -41.90 -35.76 -33.12
CA GLU A 139 -42.12 -37.21 -33.18
C GLU A 139 -43.56 -37.55 -33.56
N ASN A 140 -44.55 -36.88 -32.93
CA ASN A 140 -45.96 -37.05 -33.27
C ASN A 140 -46.27 -36.61 -34.72
N SER A 141 -45.69 -35.50 -35.18
CA SER A 141 -45.87 -35.01 -36.55
C SER A 141 -45.24 -35.96 -37.59
N ILE A 142 -44.07 -36.53 -37.29
CA ILE A 142 -43.41 -37.54 -38.11
C ILE A 142 -44.25 -38.80 -38.17
N ALA A 143 -44.76 -39.29 -37.04
CA ALA A 143 -45.65 -40.46 -36.99
C ALA A 143 -46.92 -40.24 -37.81
N ALA A 144 -47.58 -39.08 -37.67
CA ALA A 144 -48.77 -38.74 -38.44
C ALA A 144 -48.49 -38.58 -39.94
N SER A 145 -47.33 -38.04 -40.32
CA SER A 145 -46.91 -37.93 -41.72
C SER A 145 -46.57 -39.29 -42.33
N ARG A 146 -45.95 -40.17 -41.54
CA ARG A 146 -45.70 -41.57 -41.92
C ARG A 146 -47.02 -42.30 -42.15
N GLU A 147 -47.98 -42.19 -41.23
CA GLU A 147 -49.30 -42.82 -41.36
C GLU A 147 -50.02 -42.33 -42.62
N ARG A 148 -50.04 -41.02 -42.87
CA ARG A 148 -50.64 -40.44 -44.10
C ARG A 148 -49.95 -40.92 -45.38
N ALA A 149 -48.63 -41.05 -45.37
CA ALA A 149 -47.90 -41.59 -46.51
C ALA A 149 -48.26 -43.06 -46.75
N LEU A 150 -48.25 -43.88 -45.69
CA LEU A 150 -48.61 -45.29 -45.72
C LEU A 150 -50.07 -45.52 -46.16
N SER A 151 -51.01 -44.66 -45.76
CA SER A 151 -52.41 -44.77 -46.17
C SER A 151 -52.63 -44.42 -47.66
N GLY A 152 -51.76 -43.60 -48.26
CA GLY A 152 -51.83 -43.26 -49.69
C GLY A 152 -51.10 -44.25 -50.62
N LEU A 153 -50.27 -45.14 -50.06
CA LEU A 153 -49.52 -46.14 -50.84
C LEU A 153 -50.41 -47.10 -51.65
N PRO A 154 -51.55 -47.62 -51.15
CA PRO A 154 -52.41 -48.53 -51.92
C PRO A 154 -52.96 -47.90 -53.20
N GLU A 155 -53.31 -46.61 -53.16
CA GLU A 155 -53.82 -45.88 -54.32
C GLU A 155 -52.74 -45.70 -55.39
N ILE A 156 -51.53 -45.28 -54.98
CA ILE A 156 -50.38 -45.13 -55.88
C ILE A 156 -49.94 -46.49 -56.44
N ALA A 157 -49.93 -47.54 -55.61
CA ALA A 157 -49.61 -48.90 -56.01
C ALA A 157 -50.62 -49.44 -57.02
N THR A 158 -51.92 -49.21 -56.79
CA THR A 158 -52.99 -49.61 -57.72
C THR A 158 -52.88 -48.88 -59.05
N GLY A 159 -52.70 -47.55 -59.05
CA GLY A 159 -52.53 -46.78 -60.28
C GLY A 159 -51.27 -47.17 -61.08
N THR A 160 -50.18 -47.48 -60.38
CA THR A 160 -48.93 -47.96 -61.01
C THR A 160 -49.11 -49.38 -61.58
N ALA A 161 -49.75 -50.28 -60.84
CA ALA A 161 -50.04 -51.64 -61.29
C ALA A 161 -50.97 -51.65 -62.51
N GLN A 162 -52.02 -50.83 -62.51
CA GLN A 162 -52.92 -50.66 -63.67
C GLN A 162 -52.13 -50.17 -64.90
N SER A 163 -51.30 -49.13 -64.75
CA SER A 163 -50.47 -48.60 -65.83
C SER A 163 -49.47 -49.62 -66.38
N LEU A 164 -48.92 -50.48 -65.53
CA LEU A 164 -48.03 -51.58 -65.92
C LEU A 164 -48.78 -52.68 -66.69
N VAL A 165 -49.93 -53.14 -66.18
CA VAL A 165 -50.74 -54.19 -66.81
C VAL A 165 -51.25 -53.74 -68.17
N GLU A 166 -51.70 -52.48 -68.28
CA GLU A 166 -52.15 -51.91 -69.55
C GLU A 166 -51.02 -51.84 -70.58
N ARG A 167 -49.79 -51.50 -70.18
CA ARG A 167 -48.63 -51.51 -71.07
C ARG A 167 -48.19 -52.92 -71.50
N LEU A 168 -48.38 -53.95 -70.67
CA LEU A 168 -47.97 -55.32 -71.00
C LEU A 168 -49.03 -56.10 -71.78
N ILE A 169 -50.32 -55.95 -71.45
CA ILE A 169 -51.40 -56.84 -71.91
C ILE A 169 -52.46 -56.05 -72.73
N GLY A 170 -52.38 -54.71 -72.76
CA GLY A 170 -53.24 -53.83 -73.58
C GLY A 170 -54.66 -53.62 -73.04
N THR A 171 -55.12 -54.45 -72.09
CA THR A 171 -56.40 -54.31 -71.40
C THR A 171 -56.23 -54.63 -69.92
N HIS A 172 -56.99 -53.95 -69.05
CA HIS A 172 -56.96 -54.21 -67.61
C HIS A 172 -58.40 -54.23 -67.05
N ASP A 173 -58.63 -55.09 -66.05
CA ASP A 173 -59.83 -55.06 -65.21
C ASP A 173 -59.48 -54.33 -63.91
N THR A 174 -60.09 -53.16 -63.71
CA THR A 174 -59.86 -52.28 -62.56
C THR A 174 -60.16 -52.97 -61.22
N GLN A 175 -61.18 -53.84 -61.17
CA GLN A 175 -61.62 -54.50 -59.95
C GLN A 175 -60.69 -55.68 -59.58
N ALA A 176 -60.20 -56.40 -60.59
CA ALA A 176 -59.24 -57.48 -60.40
C ALA A 176 -57.85 -56.97 -59.95
N VAL A 177 -57.38 -55.84 -60.49
CA VAL A 177 -56.10 -55.24 -60.10
C VAL A 177 -56.14 -54.68 -58.68
N ALA A 178 -57.23 -53.97 -58.31
CA ALA A 178 -57.39 -53.44 -56.95
C ALA A 178 -57.39 -54.55 -55.89
N SER A 179 -58.15 -55.63 -56.11
CA SER A 179 -58.21 -56.78 -55.19
C SER A 179 -56.90 -57.60 -55.14
N ALA A 180 -56.07 -57.58 -56.18
CA ALA A 180 -54.75 -58.20 -56.17
C ALA A 180 -53.74 -57.37 -55.36
N VAL A 181 -53.76 -56.04 -55.50
CA VAL A 181 -52.92 -55.12 -54.71
C VAL A 181 -53.29 -55.20 -53.22
N GLU A 182 -54.58 -55.20 -52.90
CA GLU A 182 -55.09 -55.27 -51.53
C GLU A 182 -54.68 -56.58 -50.82
N ARG A 183 -54.72 -57.73 -51.54
CA ARG A 183 -54.23 -59.02 -51.03
C ARG A 183 -52.71 -59.09 -50.84
N ALA A 184 -51.94 -58.28 -51.58
CA ALA A 184 -50.49 -58.23 -51.48
C ALA A 184 -49.98 -57.22 -50.44
N SER A 185 -50.82 -56.24 -50.07
CA SER A 185 -50.54 -55.21 -49.06
C SER A 185 -51.01 -55.56 -47.65
N ALA A 186 -51.78 -56.64 -47.49
CA ALA A 186 -52.17 -57.23 -46.20
C ALA A 186 -51.05 -58.09 -45.62
#